data_AF-A0A4S1EMU7-F1
#
_entry.id   AF-A0A4S1EMU7-F1
#
_cell.length_a   1.000
_cell.length_b   1.000
_cell.length_c   1.000
_cell.angle_alpha   90.00
_cell.angle_beta   90.00
_cell.angle_gamma   90.00
#
_symmetry.space_group_name_H-M   'P 1'
#
loop_
_entity.id
_entity.type
_entity.pdbx_description
1 polymer ?
#
loop_
_entity_poly.entity_id
_entity_poly.type
_entity_poly.pdbx_seq_one_letter_code
_entity_poly.pdbx_strand_id
1 'polypeptide(L)'
;IEKLAILEDEMVARQIVADRYAKGLGDIVKASRNLGHGRSAWAQYAIETPKRDGLKAHLGEKGIPSVIYYVKPLHEQVAYKDYPRTPTGLAVS
;
A
#
# COMPACT_ATOMS: atom_id res chain seq x y z
N ILE A 1 -18.31 22.54 3.76
CA ILE A 1 -18.67 21.12 3.95
C ILE A 1 -17.74 20.57 5.01
N GLU A 2 -18.27 19.98 6.07
CA GLU A 2 -17.45 19.31 7.09
C GLU A 2 -16.97 17.95 6.56
N LYS A 3 -15.70 17.62 6.82
CA LYS A 3 -15.06 16.42 6.26
C LYS A 3 -15.74 15.12 6.70
N LEU A 4 -16.22 15.07 7.95
CA LEU A 4 -16.85 13.88 8.51
C LEU A 4 -18.19 13.56 7.82
N ALA A 5 -18.96 14.60 7.44
CA ALA A 5 -20.27 14.43 6.81
C ALA A 5 -20.21 13.70 5.46
N ILE A 6 -19.07 13.76 4.76
CA ILE A 6 -18.89 13.12 3.44
C ILE A 6 -17.97 11.88 3.51
N LEU A 7 -17.56 11.45 4.70
CA LEU A 7 -16.59 10.36 4.86
C LEU A 7 -17.12 9.05 4.26
N GLU A 8 -18.39 8.72 4.47
CA GLU A 8 -18.99 7.47 3.98
C GLU A 8 -19.04 7.44 2.45
N ASP A 9 -19.45 8.55 1.81
CA ASP A 9 -19.45 8.68 0.35
C ASP A 9 -18.03 8.50 -0.23
N GLU A 10 -17.02 9.08 0.44
CA GLU A 10 -15.63 8.88 0.05
C GLU A 10 -15.16 7.43 0.27
N MET A 11 -15.59 6.76 1.34
CA MET A 11 -15.25 5.35 1.57
C MET A 11 -15.81 4.46 0.47
N VAL A 12 -17.06 4.68 0.05
CA VAL A 12 -17.69 3.97 -1.07
C VAL A 12 -16.93 4.25 -2.38
N ALA A 13 -16.62 5.52 -2.66
CA ALA A 13 -15.88 5.90 -3.87
C ALA A 13 -14.47 5.27 -3.90
N ARG A 14 -13.76 5.26 -2.77
CA ARG A 14 -12.44 4.61 -2.64
C ARG A 14 -12.52 3.11 -2.90
N GLN A 15 -13.55 2.44 -2.40
CA GLN A 15 -13.75 1.01 -2.62
C GLN A 15 -13.95 0.70 -4.11
N ILE A 16 -14.77 1.50 -4.82
CA ILE A 16 -14.98 1.34 -6.27
C ILE A 16 -13.65 1.45 -7.03
N VAL A 17 -12.80 2.42 -6.69
CA VAL A 17 -11.48 2.59 -7.32
C VAL A 17 -10.55 1.43 -6.99
N ALA A 18 -10.51 0.97 -5.74
CA ALA A 18 -9.70 -0.16 -5.32
C ALA A 18 -10.09 -1.46 -6.03
N ASP A 19 -11.40 -1.72 -6.19
CA ASP A 19 -11.90 -2.89 -6.91
C ASP A 19 -11.54 -2.85 -8.40
N ARG A 20 -11.60 -1.66 -9.00
CA ARG A 20 -11.17 -1.46 -10.39
C ARG A 20 -9.69 -1.78 -10.57
N TYR A 21 -8.82 -1.29 -9.68
CA TYR A 21 -7.39 -1.63 -9.72
C TYR A 21 -7.16 -3.12 -9.47
N ALA A 22 -7.83 -3.72 -8.49
CA ALA A 22 -7.67 -5.14 -8.18
C ALA A 22 -8.09 -6.04 -9.35
N LYS A 23 -9.16 -5.68 -10.05
CA LYS A 23 -9.62 -6.37 -11.26
C LYS A 23 -8.67 -6.18 -12.44
N GLY A 24 -8.17 -4.96 -12.66
CA GLY A 24 -7.35 -4.64 -13.83
C GLY A 24 -5.88 -5.04 -13.71
N LEU A 25 -5.34 -5.12 -12.49
CA LEU A 25 -3.91 -5.37 -12.24
C LEU A 25 -3.64 -6.72 -11.57
N GLY A 26 -4.66 -7.41 -11.07
CA GLY A 26 -4.53 -8.60 -10.23
C GLY A 26 -3.78 -9.78 -10.86
N ASP A 27 -3.73 -9.84 -12.19
CA ASP A 27 -3.02 -10.89 -12.94
C ASP A 27 -1.53 -10.57 -13.16
N ILE A 28 -1.11 -9.32 -12.91
CA ILE A 28 0.22 -8.81 -13.24
C ILE A 28 1.04 -8.50 -11.98
N VAL A 29 0.36 -8.08 -10.92
CA VAL A 29 0.97 -7.74 -9.62
C VAL A 29 0.14 -8.35 -8.50
N LYS A 30 0.73 -8.47 -7.32
CA LYS A 30 -0.05 -8.79 -6.11
C LYS A 30 -0.80 -7.54 -5.69
N ALA A 31 -2.04 -7.43 -6.17
CA ALA A 31 -2.93 -6.30 -5.91
C ALA A 31 -3.56 -6.37 -4.52
N SER A 32 -3.72 -5.21 -3.85
CA SER A 32 -4.40 -5.15 -2.56
C SER A 32 -5.91 -5.42 -2.68
N ARG A 33 -6.45 -6.15 -1.71
CA ARG A 33 -7.86 -6.51 -1.56
C ARG A 33 -8.25 -6.43 -0.09
N ASN A 34 -9.54 -6.30 0.20
CA ASN A 34 -10.04 -6.42 1.58
C ASN A 34 -9.80 -7.82 2.13
N LEU A 35 -9.45 -7.93 3.41
CA LEU A 35 -9.24 -9.19 4.12
C LEU A 35 -10.51 -9.56 4.90
N GLY A 36 -11.05 -10.75 4.66
CA GLY A 36 -12.26 -11.25 5.32
C GLY A 36 -13.44 -10.29 5.19
N HIS A 37 -14.06 -9.95 6.32
CA HIS A 37 -15.20 -9.03 6.39
C HIS A 37 -14.79 -7.56 6.61
N GLY A 38 -13.50 -7.23 6.53
CA GLY A 38 -13.01 -5.87 6.76
C GLY A 38 -13.33 -4.92 5.61
N ARG A 39 -13.54 -3.63 5.94
CA ARG A 39 -13.64 -2.54 4.97
C ARG A 39 -12.45 -1.61 5.13
N SER A 40 -11.54 -1.61 4.16
CA SER A 40 -10.39 -0.71 4.16
C SER A 40 -10.83 0.74 3.96
N ALA A 41 -10.17 1.65 4.68
CA ALA A 41 -10.27 3.09 4.42
C ALA A 41 -9.49 3.54 3.19
N TRP A 42 -8.66 2.64 2.62
CA TRP A 42 -7.83 2.92 1.44
C TRP A 42 -7.03 4.22 1.56
N ALA A 43 -6.38 4.41 2.70
CA ALA A 43 -5.42 5.50 2.89
C ALA A 43 -4.28 5.40 1.86
N GLN A 44 -3.89 4.17 1.53
CA GLN A 44 -2.99 3.82 0.43
C GLN A 44 -3.57 2.61 -0.32
N TYR A 45 -3.38 2.55 -1.64
CA TYR A 45 -3.58 1.34 -2.43
C TYR A 45 -2.19 0.76 -2.77
N ALA A 46 -1.75 -0.23 -1.99
CA ALA A 46 -0.44 -0.83 -2.14
C ALA A 46 -0.48 -2.05 -3.06
N ILE A 47 0.58 -2.25 -3.86
CA ILE A 47 0.79 -3.44 -4.67
C ILE A 47 2.19 -3.98 -4.40
N GLU A 48 2.38 -5.29 -4.58
CA GLU A 48 3.71 -5.91 -4.53
C GLU A 48 4.09 -6.44 -5.92
N THR A 49 5.35 -6.23 -6.30
CA THR A 49 5.94 -6.73 -7.54
C THR A 49 7.45 -6.88 -7.37
N PRO A 50 8.09 -7.90 -7.95
CA PRO A 50 9.55 -8.04 -7.93
C PRO A 50 10.28 -6.93 -8.70
N LYS A 51 9.58 -6.17 -9.57
CA LYS A 51 10.16 -5.09 -10.38
C LYS A 51 9.85 -3.70 -9.81
N ARG A 52 9.79 -3.56 -8.48
CA ARG A 52 9.24 -2.39 -7.78
C ARG A 52 9.88 -1.07 -8.19
N ASP A 53 11.21 -0.98 -8.17
CA ASP A 53 11.91 0.28 -8.48
C ASP A 53 11.78 0.64 -9.97
N GLY A 54 11.86 -0.35 -10.87
CA GLY A 54 11.63 -0.15 -12.30
C GLY A 54 10.21 0.31 -12.62
N LEU A 55 9.20 -0.28 -11.97
CA LEU A 55 7.81 0.17 -12.11
C LEU A 55 7.62 1.60 -11.58
N LYS A 56 8.20 1.94 -10.43
CA LYS A 56 8.14 3.30 -9.87
C LYS A 56 8.74 4.32 -10.84
N ALA A 57 9.89 4.02 -11.44
CA ALA A 57 10.54 4.89 -12.42
C ALA A 57 9.65 5.06 -13.67
N HIS A 58 9.14 3.95 -14.22
CA HIS A 58 8.27 3.96 -15.39
C HIS A 58 6.98 4.77 -15.17
N LEU A 59 6.33 4.63 -14.00
CA LEU A 59 5.18 5.44 -13.63
C LEU A 59 5.53 6.92 -13.57
N GLY A 60 6.69 7.26 -12.99
CA GLY A 60 7.20 8.63 -12.91
C GLY A 60 7.43 9.26 -14.29
N GLU A 61 8.03 8.53 -15.23
CA GLU A 61 8.22 8.96 -16.63
C GLU A 61 6.89 9.23 -17.34
N LYS A 62 5.81 8.57 -16.91
CA LYS A 62 4.45 8.76 -17.42
C LYS A 62 3.63 9.79 -16.63
N GLY A 63 4.24 10.48 -15.67
CA GLY A 63 3.56 11.48 -14.84
C GLY A 63 2.60 10.90 -13.80
N ILE A 64 2.73 9.61 -13.46
CA ILE A 64 1.91 8.93 -12.45
C ILE A 64 2.68 8.88 -11.12
N PRO A 65 2.27 9.65 -10.09
CA PRO A 65 2.95 9.66 -8.82
C PRO A 65 2.74 8.34 -8.07
N SER A 66 3.80 7.85 -7.43
CA SER A 66 3.77 6.66 -6.57
C SER A 66 4.78 6.78 -5.43
N VAL A 67 4.46 6.16 -4.30
CA VAL A 67 5.26 6.22 -3.05
C VAL A 67 5.49 4.81 -2.52
N ILE A 68 6.63 4.60 -1.86
CA ILE A 68 6.97 3.35 -1.20
C ILE A 68 6.68 3.50 0.30
N TYR A 69 5.66 2.82 0.77
CA TYR A 69 5.36 2.67 2.20
C TYR A 69 5.60 1.21 2.60
N TYR A 70 6.73 0.84 3.20
CA TYR A 70 7.88 1.68 3.63
C TYR A 70 9.18 1.23 2.97
N VAL A 71 10.13 2.17 2.80
CA VAL A 71 11.47 1.87 2.26
C VAL A 71 12.32 1.09 3.27
N LYS A 72 12.25 1.48 4.55
CA LYS A 72 13.06 0.88 5.61
C LYS A 72 12.18 0.53 6.81
N PRO A 73 12.04 -0.76 7.17
CA PRO A 73 11.24 -1.15 8.32
C PRO A 73 11.87 -0.63 9.62
N LEU A 74 11.03 -0.40 10.63
CA LEU A 74 11.46 0.23 11.89
C LEU A 74 12.68 -0.46 12.52
N HIS A 75 12.67 -1.79 12.59
CA HIS A 75 13.72 -2.57 13.25
C HIS A 75 15.12 -2.46 12.61
N GLU A 76 15.22 -1.92 11.38
CA GLU A 76 16.50 -1.63 10.72
C GLU A 76 16.92 -0.16 10.85
N GLN A 77 16.02 0.73 11.28
CA GLN A 77 16.33 2.14 11.46
C GLN A 77 17.23 2.30 12.69
N VAL A 78 18.20 3.23 12.61
CA VAL A 78 19.23 3.42 13.65
C VAL A 78 18.62 3.72 15.02
N ALA A 79 17.51 4.48 15.05
CA ALA A 79 16.78 4.81 16.27
C ALA A 79 16.25 3.57 17.03
N TYR A 80 16.13 2.42 16.34
CA TYR A 80 15.56 1.20 16.91
C TYR A 80 16.61 0.08 17.11
N LYS A 81 17.91 0.36 16.92
CA LYS A 81 18.96 -0.67 16.93
C LYS A 81 19.04 -1.48 18.24
N ASP A 82 18.69 -0.86 19.36
CA ASP A 82 18.82 -1.43 20.71
C ASP A 82 17.50 -2.07 21.21
N TYR A 83 16.43 -2.07 20.40
CA TYR A 83 15.15 -2.65 20.78
C TYR A 83 15.04 -4.12 20.40
N PRO A 84 14.30 -4.92 21.19
CA PRO A 84 14.14 -6.35 20.94
C PRO A 84 13.39 -6.62 19.62
N ARG A 85 13.70 -7.79 19.04
CA ARG A 85 13.03 -8.33 17.86
C ARG A 85 12.40 -9.68 18.23
N THR A 86 11.41 -10.12 17.46
CA THR A 86 10.88 -11.48 17.64
C THR A 86 11.99 -12.52 17.44
N PRO A 87 12.06 -13.59 18.26
CA PRO A 87 13.04 -14.67 18.09
C PRO A 87 13.00 -15.33 16.71
N THR A 88 11.87 -15.28 16.02
CA THR A 88 11.67 -15.83 14.67
C THR A 88 12.26 -14.97 13.55
N GLY A 89 12.82 -13.80 13.88
CA GLY A 89 13.32 -12.85 12.90
C GLY A 89 12.22 -12.10 12.14
N LEU A 90 12.63 -11.13 11.34
CA LEU A 90 11.78 -10.25 10.53
C LEU A 90 12.43 -10.11 9.15
N ALA A 91 12.13 -11.05 8.24
CA ALA A 91 12.69 -10.99 6.89
C ALA A 91 12.25 -9.69 6.19
N VAL A 92 13.21 -9.04 5.54
CA VAL A 92 12.99 -7.83 4.74
C VAL A 92 12.97 -8.22 3.27
N SER A 93 11.98 -7.71 2.54
CA SER A 93 11.73 -7.95 1.12
C SER A 93 12.41 -6.90 0.24
#